data_AF-A0A8S3QV47-F1
#
_entry.id   AF-A0A8S3QV47-F1
#
_cell.length_a   1.000
_cell.length_b   1.000
_cell.length_c   1.000
_cell.angle_alpha   90.00
_cell.angle_beta   90.00
_cell.angle_gamma   90.00
#
_symmetry.space_group_name_H-M   'P 1'
#
loop_
_entity.id
_entity.type
_entity.pdbx_description
1 polymer ?
#
loop_
_entity_poly.entity_id
_entity_poly.type
_entity_poly.pdbx_seq_one_letter_code
_entity_poly.pdbx_strand_id
1 'polypeptide(L)'
;MPVCLICVPSEHKVCDSTDIISIYDAAKHAKISTAFVDLEKTISATLESVQECVSDQDLAIVTTENDSESIKKVVEDTRKTLHQYVDQLQQKLLFDLESKHESCKTKYSNVLKELKIAEKDLETMKEHMSQIKEFGTDLQVFFGNTSTY
;
A
#
# COMPACT_ATOMS: atom_id res chain seq x y z
N MET A 1 52.34 38.44 35.24
CA MET A 1 53.58 37.62 35.23
C MET A 1 54.36 37.97 36.48
N PRO A 2 54.72 37.01 37.36
CA PRO A 2 55.53 37.31 38.53
C PRO A 2 56.95 37.69 38.09
N VAL A 3 57.48 38.78 38.62
CA VAL A 3 58.83 39.28 38.34
C VAL A 3 59.52 39.60 39.67
N CYS A 4 60.84 39.45 39.74
CA CYS A 4 61.58 39.78 40.96
C CYS A 4 61.87 41.30 41.03
N LEU A 5 62.12 41.80 42.25
CA LEU A 5 62.37 43.23 42.50
C LEU A 5 63.58 43.79 41.74
N ILE A 6 64.52 42.94 41.34
CA ILE A 6 65.70 43.33 40.56
C ILE A 6 65.32 43.57 39.09
N CYS A 7 64.41 42.78 38.54
CA CYS A 7 63.97 42.90 37.14
C CYS A 7 63.08 44.12 36.90
N VAL A 8 62.38 44.61 37.94
CA VAL A 8 61.48 45.77 37.84
C VAL A 8 62.20 47.02 37.30
N PRO A 9 63.29 47.50 37.93
CA PRO A 9 64.00 48.68 37.46
C PRO A 9 64.96 48.39 36.30
N SER A 10 65.17 47.15 35.83
CA SER A 10 66.11 46.85 34.73
C SER A 10 65.40 46.53 33.42
N GLU A 11 64.50 45.54 33.44
CA GLU A 11 63.83 44.98 32.26
C GLU A 11 62.40 45.52 32.09
N HIS A 12 61.76 45.96 33.18
CA HIS A 12 60.37 46.44 33.18
C HIS A 12 60.26 47.96 33.43
N LYS A 13 61.29 48.73 33.05
CA LYS A 13 61.36 50.20 33.25
C LYS A 13 60.22 50.99 32.59
N VAL A 14 59.67 50.46 31.51
CA VAL A 14 58.58 51.08 30.73
C VAL A 14 57.19 50.69 31.23
N CYS A 15 57.11 49.78 32.21
CA CYS A 15 55.86 49.49 32.89
C CYS A 15 55.62 50.58 33.95
N ASP A 16 54.45 51.23 33.91
CA ASP A 16 54.12 52.24 34.92
C ASP A 16 54.08 51.60 36.31
N SER A 17 54.53 52.32 37.34
CA SER A 17 54.58 51.81 38.72
C SER A 17 53.20 51.45 39.27
N THR A 18 52.12 51.91 38.63
CA THR A 18 50.73 51.54 38.90
C THR A 18 50.34 50.17 38.36
N ASP A 19 51.06 49.66 37.36
CA ASP A 19 50.81 48.36 36.73
C ASP A 19 51.57 47.22 37.44
N ILE A 20 52.59 47.56 38.24
CA ILE A 20 53.36 46.61 39.04
C ILE A 20 52.75 46.51 40.44
N ILE A 21 51.87 45.52 40.60
CA ILE A 21 51.19 45.22 41.85
C ILE A 21 51.88 44.08 42.61
N SER A 22 51.75 44.06 43.94
CA SER A 22 52.32 42.99 44.75
C SER A 22 51.65 41.65 44.42
N ILE A 23 52.39 40.54 44.55
CA ILE A 23 51.82 39.19 44.33
C ILE A 23 50.67 38.93 45.31
N TYR A 24 50.75 39.45 46.53
CA TYR A 24 49.70 39.32 47.53
C TYR A 24 48.41 40.02 47.09
N ASP A 25 48.50 41.24 46.57
CA ASP A 25 47.34 41.99 46.08
C ASP A 25 46.80 41.39 44.77
N ALA A 26 47.69 40.96 43.86
CA ALA A 26 47.32 40.25 42.65
C ALA A 26 46.57 38.93 42.97
N ALA A 27 47.03 38.19 43.97
CA ALA A 27 46.37 36.96 44.44
C ALA A 27 45.02 37.26 45.11
N LYS A 28 44.91 38.36 45.86
CA LYS A 28 43.64 38.82 46.44
C LYS A 28 42.61 39.23 45.37
N HIS A 29 43.07 39.73 44.23
CA HIS A 29 42.25 40.07 43.07
C HIS A 29 42.09 38.93 42.05
N ALA A 30 42.81 37.82 42.22
CA ALA A 30 42.70 36.65 41.34
C ALA A 30 41.35 35.96 41.60
N LYS A 31 40.36 36.31 40.76
CA LYS A 31 38.98 35.79 40.73
C LYS A 31 38.87 34.32 40.28
N ILE A 32 39.89 33.51 40.55
CA ILE A 32 39.95 32.10 40.15
C ILE A 32 38.74 31.35 40.73
N SER A 33 38.40 31.60 41.99
CA SER A 33 37.26 30.95 42.66
C SER A 33 35.90 31.29 42.02
N THR A 34 35.65 32.53 41.58
CA THR A 34 34.37 32.88 40.96
C THR A 34 34.23 32.28 39.56
N ALA A 35 35.31 32.24 38.78
CA ALA A 35 35.31 31.60 37.47
C ALA A 35 35.03 30.09 37.55
N PHE A 36 35.56 29.41 38.58
CA PHE A 36 35.22 28.00 38.85
C PHE A 36 33.77 27.81 39.25
N VAL A 37 33.21 28.69 40.09
CA VAL A 37 31.78 28.64 40.47
C VAL A 37 30.86 28.88 39.27
N ASP A 38 31.20 29.81 38.38
CA ASP A 38 30.40 30.07 37.17
C ASP A 38 30.49 28.90 36.17
N LEU A 39 31.67 28.27 36.06
CA LEU A 39 31.85 27.06 35.28
C LEU A 39 31.03 25.89 35.83
N GLU A 40 31.04 25.68 37.16
CA GLU A 40 30.25 24.63 37.81
C GLU A 40 28.75 24.82 37.54
N LYS A 41 28.24 26.04 37.69
CA LYS A 41 26.84 26.36 37.35
C LYS A 41 26.51 26.08 35.88
N THR A 42 27.43 26.42 34.97
CA THR A 42 27.24 26.17 33.54
C THR A 42 27.20 24.68 33.23
N ILE A 43 28.08 23.90 33.87
CA ILE A 43 28.11 22.44 33.74
C ILE A 43 26.82 21.82 34.28
N SER A 44 26.36 22.26 35.46
CA SER A 44 25.08 21.78 36.04
C SER A 44 23.89 22.10 35.14
N ALA A 45 23.78 23.33 34.63
CA ALA A 45 22.70 23.71 33.72
C ALA A 45 22.76 22.93 32.40
N THR A 46 23.97 22.68 31.87
CA THR A 46 24.15 21.86 30.67
C THR A 46 23.75 20.41 30.93
N LEU A 47 24.10 19.86 32.11
CA LEU A 47 23.73 18.50 32.50
C LEU A 47 22.20 18.35 32.59
N GLU A 48 21.51 19.29 33.22
CA GLU A 48 20.04 19.32 33.31
C GLU A 48 19.41 19.38 31.92
N SER A 49 19.90 20.27 31.05
CA SER A 49 19.39 20.38 29.67
C SER A 49 19.64 19.11 28.85
N VAL A 50 20.79 18.45 29.01
CA VAL A 50 21.07 17.17 28.35
C VAL A 50 20.16 16.06 28.88
N GLN A 51 19.89 16.03 30.19
CA GLN A 51 18.97 15.06 30.79
C GLN A 51 17.53 15.23 30.27
N GLU A 52 17.05 16.48 30.14
CA GLU A 52 15.76 16.77 29.52
C GLU A 52 15.73 16.29 28.06
N CYS A 53 16.77 16.59 27.28
CA CYS A 53 16.86 16.15 25.89
C CYS A 53 16.84 14.62 25.74
N VAL A 54 17.51 13.88 26.63
CA VAL A 54 17.50 12.42 26.64
C VAL A 54 16.10 11.90 26.98
N SER A 55 15.45 12.48 28.00
CA SER A 55 14.08 12.12 28.37
C SER A 55 13.08 12.35 27.23
N ASP A 56 13.19 13.49 26.53
CA ASP A 56 12.33 13.80 25.39
C ASP A 56 12.58 12.85 24.21
N GLN A 57 13.83 12.47 23.96
CA GLN A 57 14.17 11.47 22.95
C GLN A 57 13.61 10.09 23.28
N ASP A 58 13.73 9.65 24.53
CA ASP A 58 13.18 8.36 24.97
C ASP A 58 11.65 8.32 24.80
N LEU A 59 10.96 9.41 25.15
CA LEU A 59 9.53 9.55 24.91
C LEU A 59 9.19 9.50 23.41
N ALA A 60 9.93 10.23 22.58
CA ALA A 60 9.73 10.23 21.13
C ALA A 60 9.95 8.84 20.50
N ILE A 61 10.94 8.08 20.98
CA ILE A 61 11.19 6.70 20.55
C ILE A 61 9.98 5.83 20.88
N VAL A 62 9.51 5.85 22.13
CA VAL A 62 8.34 5.05 22.55
C VAL A 62 7.08 5.43 21.78
N THR A 63 6.83 6.72 21.54
CA THR A 63 5.70 7.16 20.71
C THR A 63 5.82 6.62 19.29
N THR A 64 7.01 6.72 18.68
CA THR A 64 7.25 6.24 17.31
C THR A 64 7.07 4.73 17.19
N GLU A 65 7.52 3.96 18.18
CA GLU A 65 7.32 2.51 18.22
C GLU A 65 5.83 2.14 18.31
N ASN A 66 5.08 2.83 19.18
CA ASN A 66 3.64 2.64 19.32
C ASN A 66 2.89 3.00 18.02
N ASP A 67 3.25 4.11 17.38
CA ASP A 67 2.67 4.53 16.11
C ASP A 67 2.98 3.53 15.00
N SER A 68 4.21 3.00 14.95
CA SER A 68 4.61 1.96 14.01
C SER A 68 3.77 0.69 14.16
N GLU A 69 3.55 0.21 15.39
CA GLU A 69 2.74 -0.98 15.64
C GLU A 69 1.25 -0.74 15.30
N SER A 70 0.74 0.46 15.60
CA SER A 70 -0.61 0.88 15.22
C SER A 70 -0.80 0.89 13.70
N ILE A 71 0.14 1.49 12.96
CA ILE A 71 0.13 1.52 11.49
C ILE A 71 0.18 0.09 10.93
N LYS A 72 1.04 -0.77 11.46
CA LYS A 72 1.15 -2.17 11.04
C LYS A 72 -0.19 -2.90 11.17
N LYS A 73 -0.89 -2.72 12.30
CA LYS A 73 -2.22 -3.28 12.52
C LYS A 73 -3.24 -2.75 11.49
N VAL A 74 -3.25 -1.45 11.23
CA VAL A 74 -4.14 -0.84 10.22
C VAL A 74 -3.87 -1.42 8.82
N VAL A 75 -2.60 -1.61 8.45
CA VAL A 75 -2.21 -2.22 7.17
C VAL A 75 -2.69 -3.68 7.09
N GLU A 76 -2.52 -4.46 8.15
CA GLU A 76 -2.98 -5.85 8.20
C GLU A 76 -4.50 -5.97 8.09
N ASP A 77 -5.25 -5.11 8.79
CA ASP A 77 -6.70 -5.11 8.73
C ASP A 77 -7.22 -4.64 7.36
N THR A 78 -6.60 -3.59 6.79
CA THR A 78 -6.90 -3.14 5.42
C THR A 78 -6.65 -4.26 4.41
N ARG A 79 -5.54 -4.99 4.56
CA ARG A 79 -5.23 -6.14 3.69
C ARG A 79 -6.30 -7.22 3.81
N LYS A 80 -6.76 -7.56 5.01
CA LYS A 80 -7.84 -8.56 5.20
C LYS A 80 -9.13 -8.12 4.53
N THR A 81 -9.53 -6.86 4.70
CA THR A 81 -10.74 -6.31 4.05
C THR A 81 -10.64 -6.37 2.53
N LEU A 82 -9.49 -6.02 1.95
CA LEU A 82 -9.27 -6.13 0.51
C LEU A 82 -9.39 -7.57 0.01
N HIS A 83 -8.82 -8.54 0.72
CA HIS A 83 -8.94 -9.96 0.34
C HIS A 83 -10.41 -10.42 0.40
N GLN A 84 -11.13 -10.09 1.48
CA GLN A 84 -12.55 -10.42 1.59
C GLN A 84 -13.38 -9.83 0.46
N TYR A 85 -13.11 -8.59 0.06
CA TYR A 85 -13.81 -7.93 -1.04
C TYR A 85 -13.51 -8.60 -2.39
N VAL A 86 -12.24 -8.96 -2.64
CA VAL A 86 -11.84 -9.69 -3.85
C VAL A 86 -12.51 -11.07 -3.91
N ASP A 87 -12.54 -11.80 -2.80
CA ASP A 87 -13.19 -13.11 -2.73
C ASP A 87 -14.70 -13.02 -3.02
N GLN A 88 -15.38 -12.01 -2.46
CA GLN A 88 -16.79 -11.75 -2.73
C GLN A 88 -17.04 -11.41 -4.21
N LEU A 89 -16.17 -10.59 -4.82
CA LEU A 89 -16.27 -10.27 -6.24
C LEU A 89 -16.05 -11.49 -7.12
N GLN A 90 -15.07 -12.34 -6.80
CA GLN A 90 -14.82 -13.59 -7.53
C GLN A 90 -16.01 -14.54 -7.45
N GLN A 91 -16.58 -14.73 -6.26
CA GLN A 91 -17.78 -15.57 -6.09
C GLN A 91 -18.97 -15.03 -6.87
N LYS A 92 -19.19 -13.71 -6.84
CA LYS A 92 -20.27 -13.08 -7.61
C LYS A 92 -20.08 -13.27 -9.12
N LEU A 93 -18.86 -13.07 -9.62
CA LEU A 93 -18.55 -13.27 -11.04
C LEU A 93 -18.72 -14.73 -11.47
N LEU A 94 -18.30 -15.69 -10.64
CA LEU A 94 -18.51 -17.11 -10.90
C LEU A 94 -20.00 -17.45 -10.97
N PHE A 95 -20.79 -16.97 -10.01
CA PHE A 95 -22.23 -17.17 -10.00
C PHE A 95 -22.92 -16.57 -11.25
N ASP A 96 -22.54 -15.34 -11.63
CA ASP A 96 -23.08 -14.69 -12.83
C ASP A 96 -22.71 -15.48 -14.10
N LEU A 97 -21.48 -15.97 -14.20
CA LEU A 97 -21.02 -16.79 -15.32
C LEU A 97 -21.79 -18.11 -15.40
N GLU A 98 -21.94 -18.83 -14.29
CA GLU A 98 -22.69 -20.08 -14.21
C GLU A 98 -24.16 -19.87 -14.59
N SER A 99 -24.79 -18.81 -14.08
CA SER A 99 -26.17 -18.44 -14.41
C SER A 99 -26.34 -18.16 -15.91
N LYS A 100 -25.42 -17.38 -16.50
CA LYS A 100 -25.44 -17.11 -17.94
C LYS A 100 -25.17 -18.36 -18.76
N HIS A 101 -24.26 -19.22 -18.32
CA HIS A 101 -23.96 -20.49 -18.98
C HIS A 101 -25.19 -21.39 -19.02
N GLU A 102 -25.88 -21.60 -17.90
CA GLU A 102 -27.06 -22.46 -17.83
C GLU A 102 -28.24 -21.88 -18.63
N SER A 103 -28.40 -20.55 -18.62
CA SER A 103 -29.37 -19.85 -19.48
C SER A 103 -29.09 -20.10 -20.97
N CYS A 104 -27.82 -20.00 -21.38
CA CYS A 104 -27.40 -20.22 -22.75
C CYS A 104 -27.59 -21.68 -23.17
N LYS A 105 -27.19 -22.62 -22.33
CA LYS A 105 -27.39 -24.07 -22.51
C LYS A 105 -28.86 -24.43 -22.67
N THR A 106 -29.73 -23.83 -21.85
CA THR A 106 -31.19 -24.02 -21.97
C THR A 106 -31.70 -23.52 -23.33
N LYS A 107 -31.27 -22.33 -23.77
CA LYS A 107 -31.63 -21.81 -25.10
C LYS A 107 -31.16 -22.73 -26.22
N TYR A 108 -29.91 -23.18 -26.18
CA TYR A 108 -29.39 -24.13 -27.17
C TYR A 108 -30.16 -25.45 -27.19
N SER A 109 -30.51 -25.98 -26.01
CA SER A 109 -31.32 -27.21 -25.90
C SER A 109 -32.70 -27.04 -26.52
N ASN A 110 -33.33 -25.88 -26.34
CA ASN A 110 -34.62 -25.58 -26.95
C ASN A 110 -34.52 -25.48 -28.48
N VAL A 111 -33.53 -24.74 -29.01
CA VAL A 111 -33.28 -24.65 -30.45
C VAL A 111 -33.02 -26.03 -31.05
N LEU A 112 -32.25 -26.88 -30.36
CA LEU A 112 -31.97 -28.24 -30.82
C LEU A 112 -33.22 -29.13 -30.83
N LYS A 113 -34.15 -28.94 -29.89
CA LYS A 113 -35.45 -29.62 -29.91
C LYS A 113 -36.31 -29.15 -31.08
N GLU A 114 -36.37 -27.84 -31.32
CA GLU A 114 -37.12 -27.26 -32.46
C GLU A 114 -36.56 -27.76 -33.79
N LEU A 115 -35.25 -27.82 -33.95
CA LEU A 115 -34.60 -28.38 -35.14
C LEU A 115 -34.95 -29.86 -35.36
N LYS A 116 -34.96 -30.67 -34.30
CA LYS A 116 -35.35 -32.09 -34.41
C LYS A 116 -36.82 -32.27 -34.81
N ILE A 117 -37.70 -31.39 -34.35
CA ILE A 117 -39.11 -31.39 -34.76
C ILE A 117 -39.20 -31.05 -36.25
N ALA A 118 -38.54 -29.97 -36.69
CA ALA A 118 -38.54 -29.56 -38.09
C ALA A 118 -37.92 -30.62 -39.02
N GLU A 119 -36.87 -31.32 -38.58
CA GLU A 119 -36.27 -32.44 -39.31
C GLU A 119 -37.27 -33.59 -39.49
N LYS A 120 -38.01 -33.94 -38.44
CA LYS A 120 -39.04 -34.98 -38.51
C LYS A 120 -40.20 -34.59 -39.43
N ASP A 121 -40.63 -33.34 -39.38
CA ASP A 121 -41.69 -32.82 -40.24
C ASP A 121 -41.26 -32.84 -41.72
N LEU A 122 -40.00 -32.51 -42.01
CA LEU A 122 -39.40 -32.63 -43.35
C LEU A 122 -39.39 -34.07 -43.86
N GLU A 123 -38.99 -35.04 -43.03
CA GLU A 123 -38.97 -36.45 -43.43
C GLU A 123 -40.40 -36.95 -43.71
N THR A 124 -41.38 -36.56 -42.89
CA THR A 124 -42.79 -36.89 -43.11
C THR A 124 -43.31 -36.27 -44.42
N MET A 125 -42.94 -35.01 -44.69
CA MET A 125 -43.34 -34.32 -45.91
C MET A 125 -42.71 -34.96 -47.16
N LYS A 126 -41.48 -35.45 -47.05
CA LYS A 126 -40.78 -36.19 -48.10
C LYS A 126 -41.46 -37.53 -48.40
N GLU A 127 -41.90 -38.26 -47.38
CA GLU A 127 -42.72 -39.47 -47.55
C GLU A 127 -44.02 -39.17 -48.30
N HIS A 128 -44.76 -38.13 -47.88
CA HIS A 128 -46.00 -37.70 -48.56
C HIS A 128 -45.75 -37.31 -50.03
N MET A 129 -44.66 -36.60 -50.32
CA MET A 129 -44.29 -36.25 -51.70
C MET A 129 -43.97 -37.48 -52.54
N SER A 130 -43.35 -38.51 -51.97
CA SER A 130 -43.11 -39.78 -52.65
C SER A 130 -44.44 -40.45 -53.03
N GLN A 131 -45.41 -40.50 -52.11
CA GLN A 131 -46.73 -41.07 -52.37
C GLN A 131 -47.49 -40.29 -53.46
N ILE A 132 -47.47 -38.95 -53.43
CA ILE A 132 -48.09 -38.12 -54.47
C ILE A 132 -47.47 -38.41 -55.83
N LYS A 133 -46.14 -38.60 -55.90
CA LYS A 133 -45.45 -38.95 -57.14
C LYS A 133 -45.89 -40.32 -57.67
N GLU A 134 -46.06 -41.32 -56.80
CA GLU A 134 -46.59 -42.64 -57.17
C GLU A 134 -48.01 -42.52 -57.74
N PHE A 135 -48.93 -41.84 -57.04
CA PHE A 135 -50.28 -41.59 -57.53
C PHE A 135 -50.30 -40.84 -58.87
N GLY A 136 -49.45 -39.83 -59.03
CA GLY A 136 -49.32 -39.09 -60.29
C GLY A 136 -48.83 -39.98 -61.44
N THR A 137 -47.89 -40.89 -61.14
CA THR A 137 -47.39 -41.87 -62.11
C THR A 137 -48.49 -42.87 -62.50
N ASP A 138 -49.24 -43.39 -61.53
CA ASP A 138 -50.35 -44.31 -61.76
C ASP A 138 -51.44 -43.68 -62.63
N LEU A 139 -51.81 -42.42 -62.35
CA LEU A 139 -52.73 -41.64 -63.18
C LEU A 139 -52.20 -41.47 -64.61
N GLN A 140 -50.91 -41.17 -64.77
CA GLN A 140 -50.29 -41.01 -66.08
C GLN A 140 -50.30 -42.31 -66.88
N VAL A 141 -50.07 -43.46 -66.25
CA VAL A 141 -50.17 -44.78 -66.89
C VAL A 141 -51.62 -45.08 -67.29
N PHE A 142 -52.58 -44.81 -66.41
CA PHE A 142 -54.00 -45.06 -66.68
C PHE A 142 -54.51 -44.24 -67.87
N PHE A 143 -54.25 -42.93 -67.90
CA PHE A 143 -54.71 -42.04 -68.98
C PHE A 143 -53.82 -42.08 -70.23
N GLY A 144 -52.52 -42.35 -70.09
CA GLY A 144 -51.59 -42.46 -71.21
C GLY A 144 -51.80 -43.72 -72.05
N ASN A 145 -52.21 -44.84 -71.44
CA ASN A 145 -52.51 -46.09 -72.14
C ASN A 145 -53.92 -46.14 -72.75
N THR A 146 -54.80 -45.19 -72.44
CA THR A 146 -56.11 -45.06 -73.11
C THR A 146 -56.05 -44.34 -74.46
N SER A 147 -54.87 -43.88 -74.89
CA SER A 147 -54.65 -43.13 -76.13
C SER A 147 -54.24 -43.98 -77.34
N THR A 148 -54.24 -45.31 -77.25
CA THR A 148 -53.81 -46.23 -78.34
C THR A 148 -54.94 -46.90 -79.13
N TYR A 149 -56.14 -46.33 -79.12
CA TYR A 149 -57.21 -46.69 -80.07
C TYR A 149 -57.44 -45.60 -81.11
#